data_AF-A0A0H3HLF7-F1
#
_entry.id   AF-A0A0H3HLF7-F1
#
_cell.length_a   1.000
_cell.length_b   1.000
_cell.length_c   1.000
_cell.angle_alpha   90.00
_cell.angle_beta   90.00
_cell.angle_gamma   90.00
#
_symmetry.space_group_name_H-M   'P 1'
#
loop_
_entity.id
_entity.type
_entity.pdbx_description
1 polymer ?
#
loop_
_entity_poly.entity_id
_entity_poly.type
_entity_poly.pdbx_seq_one_letter_code
_entity_poly.pdbx_strand_id
1 'polypeptide(L)' 'MELETIKLCAECTELHGQPSTVKPTHLAMVGAGVFQGECREEHYECSTCGAAFARVLTGETASRVWIAVNSIQH' A
#
# COMPACT_ATOMS: atom_id res chain seq x y z
N MET A 1 -5.96 20.07 -17.16
CA MET A 1 -6.08 18.71 -16.61
C MET A 1 -5.67 18.81 -15.16
N GLU A 2 -6.64 19.02 -14.28
CA GLU A 2 -6.40 18.87 -12.84
C GLU A 2 -6.12 17.38 -12.62
N LEU A 3 -4.88 17.04 -12.31
CA LEU A 3 -4.62 15.74 -11.70
C LEU A 3 -5.40 15.76 -10.40
N GLU A 4 -6.52 15.03 -10.35
CA GLU A 4 -7.17 14.64 -9.12
C GLU A 4 -6.16 13.76 -8.37
N THR A 5 -5.24 14.42 -7.69
CA THR A 5 -4.39 13.79 -6.69
C THR A 5 -5.36 13.30 -5.63
N ILE A 6 -5.52 11.97 -5.54
CA ILE A 6 -6.24 11.34 -4.44
C ILE A 6 -5.67 11.98 -3.17
N LYS A 7 -6.48 12.80 -2.48
CA LYS A 7 -6.09 13.38 -1.21
C LYS A 7 -6.02 12.24 -0.20
N LEU A 8 -4.80 11.79 0.08
CA LEU A 8 -4.56 10.82 1.13
C LEU A 8 -5.10 11.39 2.44
N CYS A 9 -5.77 10.55 3.24
CA CYS A 9 -6.07 10.93 4.61
C CYS A 9 -4.77 11.04 5.43
N ALA A 10 -4.86 11.65 6.62
CA ALA A 10 -3.72 11.79 7.52
C ALA A 10 -3.05 10.43 7.79
N GLU A 11 -3.85 9.40 8.11
CA GLU A 11 -3.34 8.06 8.39
C GLU A 11 -2.59 7.43 7.20
N CYS A 12 -3.10 7.57 5.97
CA CYS A 12 -2.43 7.07 4.77
C CYS A 12 -1.14 7.83 4.46
N THR A 13 -1.12 9.13 4.73
CA THR A 13 0.08 9.96 4.55
C THR A 13 1.17 9.53 5.53
N GLU A 14 0.81 9.24 6.78
CA GLU A 14 1.73 8.75 7.81
C GLU A 14 2.16 7.30 7.60
N LEU A 15 1.30 6.48 7.01
CA LEU A 15 1.57 5.07 6.75
C LEU A 15 2.61 4.88 5.64
N HIS A 16 2.67 5.76 4.66
CA HIS A 16 3.65 5.67 3.58
C HIS A 16 5.09 5.69 4.14
N GLY A 17 5.88 4.67 3.81
CA GLY A 17 7.24 4.48 4.30
C GLY A 17 7.34 3.83 5.69
N GLN A 18 6.22 3.55 6.36
CA GLN A 18 6.23 2.80 7.61
C GLN A 18 6.59 1.32 7.36
N PRO A 19 7.18 0.63 8.35
CA PRO A 19 7.45 -0.80 8.25
C PRO A 19 6.18 -1.61 7.98
N SER A 20 6.28 -2.65 7.14
CA SER A 20 5.15 -3.56 6.84
C SER A 20 4.64 -4.32 8.07
N THR A 21 5.36 -4.30 9.19
CA THR A 21 4.90 -4.85 10.47
C THR A 21 3.76 -4.04 11.10
N VAL A 22 3.62 -2.76 10.73
CA VAL A 22 2.47 -1.94 11.14
C VAL A 22 1.21 -2.52 10.54
N LYS A 23 0.19 -2.75 11.38
CA LYS A 23 -1.12 -3.28 11.00
C LYS A 23 -2.15 -2.13 10.99
N PRO A 24 -2.37 -1.47 9.85
CA PRO A 24 -3.40 -0.47 9.69
C PRO A 24 -4.79 -1.12 9.76
N THR A 25 -5.72 -0.47 10.47
CA THR A 25 -7.12 -0.93 10.59
C THR A 25 -8.03 -0.36 9.51
N HIS A 26 -7.64 0.77 8.90
CA HIS A 26 -8.40 1.46 7.86
C HIS A 26 -8.14 0.92 6.44
N LEU A 27 -7.27 -0.10 6.31
CA LEU A 27 -6.92 -0.72 5.03
C LEU A 27 -7.55 -2.09 4.89
N ALA A 28 -8.26 -2.30 3.79
CA ALA A 28 -8.81 -3.59 3.39
C ALA A 28 -7.88 -4.26 2.38
N MET A 29 -7.55 -5.53 2.57
CA MET A 29 -6.77 -6.29 1.60
C MET A 29 -7.64 -6.54 0.37
N VAL A 30 -7.18 -6.11 -0.80
CA VAL A 30 -7.88 -6.30 -2.08
C VAL A 30 -7.21 -7.35 -2.95
N GLY A 31 -5.94 -7.66 -2.69
CA GLY A 31 -5.22 -8.68 -3.44
C GLY A 31 -3.89 -9.04 -2.80
N ALA A 32 -3.26 -10.09 -3.32
CA ALA A 32 -1.91 -10.48 -2.95
C ALA A 32 -1.17 -11.01 -4.19
N GLY A 33 0.04 -10.51 -4.39
CA GLY A 33 0.97 -11.01 -5.39
C GLY A 33 1.76 -12.19 -4.84
N VAL A 34 1.44 -13.38 -5.33
CA VAL A 34 2.17 -14.61 -5.02
C VAL A 34 3.11 -14.94 -6.17
N PHE A 35 4.39 -15.13 -5.87
CA PHE A 35 5.37 -15.55 -6.86
C PHE A 35 6.07 -16.82 -6.38
N GLN A 36 6.05 -17.87 -7.21
CA GLN A 36 6.58 -19.19 -6.88
C GLN A 36 6.01 -19.81 -5.58
N GLY A 37 4.74 -19.50 -5.26
CA GLY A 37 4.07 -20.01 -4.06
C GLY A 37 4.34 -19.20 -2.78
N GLU A 38 5.18 -18.15 -2.86
CA GLU A 38 5.45 -17.25 -1.74
C GLU A 38 4.73 -15.91 -1.95
N CYS A 39 4.03 -15.43 -0.92
CA CYS A 39 3.39 -14.12 -0.94
C CYS A 39 4.46 -13.03 -0.90
N ARG A 40 4.68 -12.34 -2.03
CA ARG A 40 5.73 -11.33 -2.16
C ARG A 40 5.25 -9.93 -1.78
N GLU A 41 4.02 -9.63 -2.16
CA GLU A 41 3.38 -8.35 -1.96
C GLU A 41 1.89 -8.54 -1.66
N GLU A 42 1.35 -7.67 -0.85
CA GLU A 42 -0.08 -7.59 -0.56
C GLU A 42 -0.59 -6.23 -1.01
N HIS A 43 -1.73 -6.19 -1.68
CA HIS A 43 -2.38 -4.97 -2.12
C HIS A 43 -3.57 -4.67 -1.22
N TYR A 44 -3.63 -3.43 -0.77
CA TYR A 44 -4.65 -2.92 0.12
C TYR A 44 -5.27 -1.65 -0.44
N GLU A 45 -6.51 -1.41 -0.07
CA GLU A 45 -7.24 -0.19 -0.40
C GLU A 45 -7.75 0.44 0.90
N CYS A 46 -7.60 1.76 1.02
CA CYS A 46 -8.08 2.49 2.18
C CYS A 46 -9.58 2.67 2.10
N SER A 47 -10.31 2.10 3.05
CA SER A 47 -11.77 2.22 3.12
C SER A 47 -12.25 3.66 3.36
N THR A 48 -11.35 4.55 3.80
CA THR A 48 -11.67 5.96 4.10
C THR A 48 -11.47 6.88 2.90
N CYS A 49 -10.33 6.80 2.22
CA CYS A 49 -9.98 7.71 1.13
C CYS A 49 -9.83 7.03 -0.24
N GLY A 50 -9.97 5.71 -0.33
CA GLY A 50 -9.81 4.94 -1.57
C GLY A 50 -8.36 4.83 -2.06
N ALA A 51 -7.37 5.23 -1.25
CA ALA A 51 -5.97 5.14 -1.63
C ALA A 51 -5.50 3.68 -1.70
N ALA A 52 -4.82 3.32 -2.79
CA ALA A 52 -4.21 2.01 -2.96
C ALA A 52 -2.83 1.97 -2.28
N PHE A 53 -2.54 0.87 -1.60
CA PHE A 53 -1.29 0.60 -0.91
C PHE A 53 -0.76 -0.78 -1.28
N ALA A 54 0.55 -0.88 -1.43
CA ALA A 54 1.25 -2.14 -1.53
C ALA A 54 2.09 -2.33 -0.26
N ARG A 55 2.01 -3.53 0.30
CA ARG A 55 2.81 -3.98 1.42
C ARG A 55 3.77 -5.04 0.91
N VAL A 56 5.06 -4.74 0.96
CA VAL A 56 6.11 -5.67 0.54
C VAL A 56 6.45 -6.61 1.69
N LEU A 57 6.28 -7.91 1.47
CA LEU A 57 6.54 -8.96 2.48
C LEU A 57 7.90 -9.64 2.32
N THR A 58 8.44 -9.63 1.10
CA THR A 58 9.69 -10.33 0.75
C THR A 58 10.79 -9.35 0.35
N GLY A 59 12.05 -9.79 0.40
CA GLY A 59 13.21 -8.94 0.13
C GLY A 59 13.89 -8.39 1.39
N GLU A 60 14.81 -7.45 1.19
CA GLU A 60 15.59 -6.82 2.24
C GLU A 60 14.69 -6.07 3.23
N THR A 61 15.03 -6.08 4.52
CA THR A 61 14.19 -5.48 5.57
C THR A 61 13.87 -4.01 5.30
N ALA A 62 14.79 -3.27 4.66
CA ALA A 62 14.58 -1.88 4.27
C ALA A 62 13.50 -1.70 3.18
N SER A 63 13.22 -2.74 2.38
CA SER A 63 12.20 -2.74 1.34
C SER A 63 10.82 -3.17 1.87
N ARG A 64 10.75 -3.70 3.09
CA ARG A 64 9.50 -4.16 3.73
C ARG A 64 8.74 -3.00 4.36
N VAL A 65 8.28 -2.10 3.52
CA VAL A 65 7.52 -0.90 3.91
C VAL A 65 6.17 -0.85 3.22
N TRP A 66 5.29 0.00 3.75
CA TRP A 66 4.05 0.39 3.10
C TRP A 66 4.33 1.43 2.01
N ILE A 67 3.91 1.14 0.79
CA ILE A 67 4.09 2.01 -0.37
C ILE A 67 2.71 2.42 -0.86
N ALA A 68 2.46 3.73 -0.95
CA ALA A 68 1.24 4.24 -1.54
C ALA A 68 1.37 4.07 -3.05
N VAL A 69 0.47 3.29 -3.64
CA VAL A 69 0.42 3.07 -5.08
C VAL A 69 -0.46 4.16 -5.64
N ASN A 70 0.15 5.28 -6.02
CA ASN A 70 -0.56 6.23 -6.86
C ASN A 70 -0.83 5.53 -8.19
N SER A 71 -2.10 5.38 -8.53
CA SER A 71 -2.54 4.85 -9.83
C SER A 71 -2.19 5.86 -10.92
N ILE A 72 -0.90 6.04 -11.21
CA ILE A 72 -0.45 6.60 -12.48
C ILE A 72 -0.26 5.39 -13.40
N GLN A 73 -1.39 4.83 -13.83
CA GLN A 73 -1.39 3.87 -14.93
C GLN A 73 -1.29 4.70 -16.20
N HIS A 74 -0.16 4.64 -16.89
CA HIS A 74 0.10 5.29 -18.16
C HIS A 74 0.31 4.26 -19.26
#